data_AF-A0A1H3B9S2-F1
#
_entry.id   AF-A0A1H3B9S2-F1
#
_cell.length_a   1.000
_cell.length_b   1.000
_cell.length_c   1.000
_cell.angle_alpha   90.00
_cell.angle_beta   90.00
_cell.angle_gamma   90.00
#
_symmetry.space_group_name_H-M   'P 1'
#
loop_
_entity.id
_entity.type
_entity.pdbx_description
1 polymer ?
#
loop_
_entity_poly.entity_id
_entity_poly.type
_entity_poly.pdbx_seq_one_letter_code
_entity_poly.pdbx_strand_id
1 'polypeptide(L)'
;MWNRVDTFAWYKKRIYYLDEDYDYTNKDKAYKKALEFGDRIPLGISYKAEKKTYEDRFQFIKDGPPLVDRELDPMDAEKLMEEFI
;
A
#
# COMPACT_ATOMS: atom_id res chain seq x y z
N MET A 1 -1.66 32.57 2.45
CA MET A 1 -1.80 31.19 2.97
C MET A 1 -3.26 31.00 3.36
N TRP A 2 -3.97 30.08 2.70
CA TRP A 2 -5.46 30.04 2.70
C TRP A 2 -6.07 29.13 3.78
N ASN A 3 -5.27 28.34 4.50
CA ASN A 3 -5.73 27.59 5.69
C ASN A 3 -5.24 28.29 6.97
N ARG A 4 -6.18 28.77 7.79
CA ARG A 4 -5.91 29.47 9.06
C ARG A 4 -6.05 28.59 10.30
N VAL A 5 -6.57 27.38 10.15
CA VAL A 5 -6.83 26.42 11.24
C VAL A 5 -5.66 25.45 11.36
N ASP A 6 -5.30 24.79 10.25
CA ASP A 6 -4.27 23.75 10.21
C ASP A 6 -2.88 24.35 9.96
N THR A 7 -2.47 25.26 10.85
CA THR A 7 -1.16 25.91 10.77
C THR A 7 -0.05 24.98 11.25
N PHE A 8 1.21 25.27 10.89
CA PHE A 8 2.37 24.55 11.41
C PHE A 8 2.39 24.49 12.95
N ALA A 9 2.07 25.60 13.62
CA ALA A 9 2.02 25.66 15.08
C ALA A 9 0.90 24.79 15.67
N TRP A 10 -0.22 24.65 14.95
CA TRP A 10 -1.32 23.76 15.34
C TRP A 10 -0.88 22.30 15.31
N TYR A 11 -0.27 21.85 14.21
CA TYR A 11 0.27 20.49 14.07
C TYR A 11 1.38 20.20 15.07
N LYS A 12 2.38 21.09 15.20
CA LYS A 12 3.54 20.90 16.07
C LYS A 12 3.15 20.63 17.54
N LYS A 13 2.03 21.19 18.00
CA LYS A 13 1.52 21.00 19.37
C LYS A 13 0.78 19.67 19.57
N ARG A 14 0.36 19.00 18.49
CA ARG A 14 -0.58 17.88 18.51
C ARG A 14 0.02 16.58 18.03
N ILE A 15 1.05 16.65 17.20
CA ILE A 15 1.78 15.46 16.75
C ILE A 15 2.54 14.81 17.91
N TYR A 16 2.55 13.48 17.95
CA TYR A 16 3.40 12.68 18.82
C TYR A 16 3.86 11.44 18.08
N TYR A 17 5.06 10.92 18.38
CA TYR A 17 5.50 9.64 17.82
C TYR A 17 4.91 8.49 18.61
N LEU A 18 4.49 7.43 17.90
CA LEU A 18 4.20 6.15 18.53
C LEU A 18 5.46 5.61 19.23
N ASP A 19 5.27 4.93 20.36
CA ASP A 19 6.35 4.39 21.17
C ASP A 19 7.17 3.34 20.40
N GLU A 20 8.43 3.14 20.77
CA GLU A 20 9.33 2.19 20.10
C GLU A 20 8.87 0.73 20.23
N ASP A 21 8.14 0.41 21.31
CA ASP A 21 7.55 -0.89 21.59
C ASP A 21 6.14 -1.06 20.99
N TYR A 22 5.68 -0.09 20.19
CA TYR A 22 4.38 -0.16 19.52
C TYR A 22 4.32 -1.34 18.53
N ASP A 23 3.42 -2.28 18.81
CA ASP A 23 3.14 -3.42 17.93
C ASP A 23 2.39 -2.99 16.65
N TYR A 24 3.15 -2.77 15.59
CA TYR A 24 2.65 -2.43 14.26
C TYR A 24 2.02 -3.61 13.50
N THR A 25 2.03 -4.83 14.05
CA THR A 25 1.42 -6.00 13.38
C THR A 25 -0.07 -6.14 13.72
N ASN A 26 -0.55 -5.42 14.74
CA ASN A 26 -1.95 -5.43 15.16
C ASN A 26 -2.80 -4.43 14.36
N LYS A 27 -3.57 -4.93 13.41
CA LYS A 27 -4.41 -4.12 12.52
C LYS A 27 -5.48 -3.31 13.27
N ASP A 28 -6.09 -3.86 14.31
CA ASP A 28 -7.17 -3.17 15.04
C ASP A 28 -6.63 -2.02 15.88
N LYS A 29 -5.46 -2.20 16.53
CA LYS A 29 -4.76 -1.13 17.24
C LYS A 29 -4.33 -0.03 16.26
N ALA A 30 -3.78 -0.40 15.11
CA ALA A 30 -3.41 0.54 14.07
C ALA A 30 -4.60 1.38 13.58
N TYR A 31 -5.75 0.74 13.37
CA TYR A 31 -6.96 1.43 12.97
C TYR A 31 -7.44 2.41 14.03
N LYS A 32 -7.45 2.01 15.31
CA LYS A 32 -7.78 2.91 16.42
C LYS A 32 -6.85 4.12 16.49
N LYS A 33 -5.55 3.93 16.29
CA LYS A 33 -4.57 5.02 16.22
C LYS A 33 -4.80 5.94 15.03
N ALA A 34 -5.12 5.40 13.86
CA ALA A 34 -5.40 6.21 12.67
C ALA A 34 -6.65 7.10 12.80
N LEU A 35 -7.58 6.75 13.69
CA LEU A 35 -8.76 7.57 13.99
C LEU A 35 -8.48 8.72 14.98
N GLU A 36 -7.30 8.77 15.61
CA GLU A 36 -6.91 9.88 16.47
C GLU A 36 -6.63 11.14 15.62
N PHE A 37 -7.49 12.16 15.76
CA PHE A 37 -7.32 13.46 15.13
C PHE A 37 -7.86 14.58 16.03
N GLY A 38 -7.39 15.81 15.84
CA GLY A 38 -7.80 16.97 16.64
C GLY A 38 -6.82 17.26 17.77
N ASP A 39 -6.91 16.58 18.91
CA ASP A 39 -6.08 16.89 20.08
C ASP A 39 -4.70 16.24 20.04
N ARG A 40 -4.63 15.01 19.51
CA ARG A 40 -3.39 14.25 19.34
C ARG A 40 -3.39 13.58 17.99
N ILE A 41 -2.24 13.60 17.32
CA ILE A 41 -2.06 13.05 15.98
C ILE A 41 -0.84 12.12 16.03
N PRO A 42 -1.02 10.80 15.90
CA PRO A 42 0.10 9.86 15.95
C PRO A 42 0.95 9.95 14.67
N LEU A 43 2.27 9.87 14.84
CA LEU A 43 3.28 9.75 13.81
C LEU A 43 4.08 8.47 13.98
N GLY A 44 4.60 7.93 12.88
CA GLY A 44 5.38 6.69 12.85
C GLY A 44 4.68 5.57 12.08
N ILE A 45 5.17 4.34 12.26
CA ILE A 45 4.59 3.17 11.60
C ILE A 45 3.35 2.72 12.39
N SER A 46 2.17 3.05 11.87
CA SER A 46 0.90 2.62 12.49
C SER A 46 0.60 1.14 12.23
N TYR A 47 0.95 0.62 11.05
CA TYR A 47 0.78 -0.77 10.68
C TYR A 47 1.83 -1.22 9.66
N LYS A 48 2.36 -2.43 9.82
CA LYS A 48 3.19 -3.11 8.83
C LYS A 48 2.90 -4.61 8.89
N ALA A 49 2.70 -5.21 7.73
CA ALA A 49 2.52 -6.65 7.61
C ALA A 49 3.16 -7.16 6.33
N GLU A 50 3.79 -8.32 6.42
CA GLU A 50 4.27 -9.05 5.26
C GLU A 50 3.11 -9.82 4.64
N LYS A 51 2.74 -9.44 3.42
CA LYS A 51 1.70 -10.09 2.62
C LYS A 51 2.18 -10.16 1.18
N LYS A 52 1.70 -11.17 0.47
CA LYS A 52 1.87 -11.25 -0.98
C LYS A 52 1.42 -9.94 -1.61
N THR A 53 2.27 -9.35 -2.45
CA THR A 53 1.91 -8.20 -3.25
C THR A 53 0.88 -8.61 -4.32
N TYR A 54 0.49 -7.68 -5.18
CA TYR A 54 -0.42 -8.02 -6.27
C TYR A 54 0.26 -8.93 -7.30
N GLU A 55 1.52 -8.63 -7.62
CA GLU A 55 2.38 -9.32 -8.57
C GLU A 55 2.70 -10.74 -8.10
N ASP A 56 2.90 -10.93 -6.79
CA ASP A 56 3.10 -12.25 -6.17
C ASP A 56 1.96 -13.25 -6.41
N ARG A 57 0.78 -12.78 -6.84
CA ARG A 57 -0.38 -13.63 -7.10
C ARG A 57 -0.36 -14.29 -8.47
N PHE A 58 0.45 -13.76 -9.40
CA PHE A 58 0.48 -14.21 -10.78
C PHE A 58 1.88 -14.72 -11.11
N GLN A 59 2.02 -16.05 -11.23
CA GLN A 59 3.32 -16.67 -11.53
C GLN A 59 3.96 -16.10 -12.80
N PHE A 60 3.17 -15.81 -13.84
CA PHE A 60 3.68 -15.22 -15.09
C PHE A 60 4.17 -13.77 -14.95
N ILE A 61 3.82 -13.06 -13.86
CA ILE A 61 4.35 -11.73 -13.54
C ILE A 61 5.53 -11.85 -12.59
N LYS A 62 5.43 -12.73 -11.59
CA LYS A 62 6.46 -12.94 -10.57
C LYS A 62 7.73 -13.57 -11.13
N ASP A 63 7.56 -14.62 -11.92
CA ASP A 63 8.64 -15.48 -12.43
C ASP A 63 8.82 -15.34 -13.95
N GLY A 64 7.96 -14.55 -14.61
CA GLY A 64 8.04 -14.31 -16.05
C GLY A 64 8.94 -13.13 -16.44
N PRO A 65 9.30 -13.00 -17.73
CA PRO A 65 10.08 -11.87 -18.19
C PRO A 65 9.29 -10.55 -18.02
N PRO A 66 9.98 -9.42 -17.81
CA PRO A 66 9.36 -8.10 -17.86
C PRO A 66 8.55 -7.93 -19.15
N LEU A 67 7.44 -7.20 -19.07
CA LEU A 67 6.55 -7.02 -20.22
C LEU A 67 7.28 -6.40 -21.44
N VAL A 68 8.26 -5.54 -21.21
CA VAL A 68 9.08 -4.90 -22.26
C VAL A 68 9.97 -5.90 -23.01
N ASP A 69 10.37 -6.99 -22.35
CA ASP A 69 11.25 -8.02 -22.91
C ASP A 69 10.43 -9.22 -23.42
N ARG A 70 9.11 -9.16 -23.31
CA ARG A 70 8.24 -10.27 -23.71
C ARG A 70 8.09 -10.30 -25.22
N GLU A 71 8.53 -11.39 -25.83
CA GLU A 71 8.26 -11.64 -27.25
C GLU A 71 6.75 -11.88 -27.45
N LEU A 72 6.18 -11.17 -28.42
CA LEU A 72 4.78 -11.30 -28.84
C LEU A 72 4.77 -11.86 -30.26
N ASP A 73 4.39 -13.13 -30.40
CA ASP A 73 4.08 -13.72 -31.70
C ASP A 73 2.55 -13.68 -31.92
N PRO A 74 2.05 -12.91 -32.90
CA PRO A 74 0.63 -12.92 -33.25
C PRO A 74 0.07 -14.31 -33.59
N MET A 75 0.93 -15.24 -34.03
CA MET A 75 0.51 -16.60 -34.38
C MET A 75 0.12 -17.45 -33.17
N ASP A 76 0.58 -17.11 -31.95
CA ASP A 76 0.16 -17.81 -30.73
C ASP A 76 -1.35 -17.73 -30.46
N ALA A 77 -2.04 -16.76 -31.07
CA ALA A 77 -3.48 -16.59 -30.95
C ALA A 77 -4.30 -17.69 -31.66
N GLU A 78 -3.71 -18.47 -32.58
CA GLU A 78 -4.42 -19.53 -33.31
C GLU A 78 -5.06 -20.56 -32.36
N LYS A 79 -4.33 -20.96 -31.31
CA LYS A 79 -4.81 -21.91 -30.29
C LYS A 79 -6.06 -21.40 -29.55
N LEU A 80 -6.17 -20.08 -29.36
CA LEU A 80 -7.34 -19.47 -28.73
C LEU A 80 -8.50 -19.37 -29.71
N MET A 81 -8.24 -19.16 -31.00
CA MET A 81 -9.30 -19.08 -32.02
C MET A 81 -10.01 -20.42 -32.24
N GLU A 82 -9.28 -21.53 -32.15
CA GLU A 82 -9.85 -22.89 -32.23
C GLU A 82 -10.87 -23.20 -31.13
N GLU A 83 -10.79 -22.57 -29.95
CA GLU A 83 -11.74 -22.77 -28.85
C GLU A 83 -13.13 -22.15 -29.11
N PHE A 84 -13.26 -21.28 -30.12
CA PHE A 84 -14.51 -20.56 -30.45
C PHE A 84 -15.19 -21.04 -31.74
N ILE A 85 -14.70 -22.13 -32.35
CA ILE A 85 -15.27 -22.79 -33.54
C ILE A 85 -15.98 -24.07 -33.10
#